data_AF-A0A815F066-F1
#
_entry.id   AF-A0A815F066-F1
#
_cell.length_a   1.000
_cell.length_b   1.000
_cell.length_c   1.000
_cell.angle_alpha   90.00
_cell.angle_beta   90.00
_cell.angle_gamma   90.00
#
_symmetry.space_group_name_H-M   'P 1'
#
loop_
_entity.id
_entity.type
_entity.pdbx_description
1 polymer ?
#
loop_
_entity_poly.entity_id
_entity_poly.type
_entity_poly.pdbx_seq_one_letter_code
_entity_poly.pdbx_strand_id
1 'polypeptide(L)'
;MTDRYSHLVDQYHRDGFVILRNVIDDHLIKECQQHIEFLQKKYPSIPGEHLHHPIMRNDPFWVRLITDQRLLDLVALFGAPFIKPNEGIALFSSHHFCKPPKTGMPVLWHQDDVSIHHPNIIHSSEANTSDRRRCGLAIRYIAPTTECLNKEQPVMMMRGKSIAGINHYRSWPKYRPGYDFPFEDCEQWNEKRRIEPEDESYFDRTDYDQMDQEIQDKAFAFIAKLGGKAPPK
;
A
#
# COMPACT_ATOMS: atom_id res chain seq x y z
N MET A 1 19.38 2.22 -10.04
CA MET A 1 18.19 1.55 -10.62
C MET A 1 17.62 2.33 -11.79
N THR A 2 17.42 3.64 -11.64
CA THR A 2 16.87 4.58 -12.65
C THR A 2 17.35 4.34 -14.08
N ASP A 3 18.64 4.16 -14.30
CA ASP A 3 19.22 4.02 -15.65
C ASP A 3 18.72 2.79 -16.42
N ARG A 4 18.26 1.74 -15.72
CA ARG A 4 17.66 0.54 -16.34
C ARG A 4 16.36 0.88 -17.07
N TYR A 5 15.65 1.94 -16.66
CA TYR A 5 14.29 2.25 -17.11
C TYR A 5 14.12 3.67 -17.68
N SER A 6 15.20 4.48 -17.72
CA SER A 6 15.17 5.85 -18.26
C SER A 6 14.65 5.92 -19.70
N HIS A 7 14.99 4.93 -20.53
CA HIS A 7 14.51 4.79 -21.91
C HIS A 7 12.99 4.59 -22.05
N LEU A 8 12.27 4.29 -20.97
CA LEU A 8 10.81 4.13 -20.96
C LEU A 8 10.07 5.40 -20.53
N VAL A 9 10.77 6.46 -20.09
CA VAL A 9 10.14 7.71 -19.62
C VAL A 9 9.30 8.35 -20.72
N ASP A 10 9.79 8.36 -21.97
CA ASP A 10 9.03 8.89 -23.10
C ASP A 10 7.80 8.04 -23.44
N GLN A 11 7.84 6.73 -23.18
CA GLN A 11 6.65 5.87 -23.29
C GLN A 11 5.61 6.26 -22.24
N TYR A 12 6.03 6.36 -20.97
CA TYR A 12 5.14 6.78 -19.89
C TYR A 12 4.51 8.16 -20.14
N HIS A 13 5.25 9.12 -20.68
CA HIS A 13 4.72 10.45 -21.00
C HIS A 13 3.73 10.46 -22.18
N ARG A 14 3.91 9.60 -23.19
CA ARG A 14 2.99 9.50 -24.33
C ARG A 14 1.73 8.70 -24.01
N ASP A 15 1.93 7.54 -23.39
CA ASP A 15 0.89 6.52 -23.24
C ASP A 15 0.18 6.65 -21.88
N GLY A 16 0.77 7.39 -20.95
CA GLY A 16 0.30 7.58 -19.57
C GLY A 16 0.59 6.39 -18.65
N PHE A 17 1.21 5.32 -19.13
CA PHE A 17 1.60 4.15 -18.34
C PHE A 17 2.85 3.44 -18.85
N VAL A 18 3.45 2.62 -17.98
CA VAL A 18 4.53 1.68 -18.31
C VAL A 18 4.39 0.41 -17.45
N ILE A 19 4.77 -0.75 -18.01
CA ILE A 19 4.82 -2.03 -17.30
C ILE A 19 6.28 -2.39 -17.04
N LEU A 20 6.64 -2.62 -15.78
CA LEU A 20 8.02 -2.85 -15.35
C LEU A 20 8.15 -4.23 -14.69
N ARG A 21 8.86 -5.15 -15.35
CA ARG A 21 9.04 -6.52 -14.85
C ARG A 21 10.26 -6.64 -13.95
N ASN A 22 10.16 -7.48 -12.91
CA ASN A 22 11.26 -7.80 -11.99
C ASN A 22 11.83 -6.50 -11.35
N VAL A 23 10.92 -5.67 -10.83
CA VAL A 23 11.22 -4.49 -10.00
C VAL A 23 11.49 -4.91 -8.57
N ILE A 24 10.59 -5.73 -8.01
CA ILE A 24 10.74 -6.37 -6.71
C ILE A 24 11.40 -7.75 -6.93
N ASP A 25 12.24 -8.16 -5.99
CA ASP A 25 12.91 -9.47 -6.02
C ASP A 25 12.02 -10.59 -5.43
N ASP A 26 12.44 -11.83 -5.68
CA ASP A 26 11.74 -13.02 -5.20
C ASP A 26 11.69 -13.11 -3.66
N HIS A 27 12.60 -12.43 -2.94
CA HIS A 27 12.63 -12.42 -1.48
C HIS A 27 11.44 -11.61 -0.94
N LEU A 28 11.31 -10.34 -1.32
CA LEU A 28 10.19 -9.50 -0.91
C LEU A 28 8.85 -10.00 -1.48
N ILE A 29 8.82 -10.58 -2.69
CA ILE A 29 7.59 -11.25 -3.19
C ILE A 29 7.17 -12.41 -2.26
N LYS A 30 8.11 -13.18 -1.73
CA LYS A 30 7.84 -14.25 -0.75
C LYS A 30 7.36 -13.67 0.58
N GLU A 31 7.97 -12.59 1.08
CA GLU A 31 7.49 -11.89 2.28
C GLU A 31 6.04 -11.41 2.08
N CYS A 32 5.69 -10.82 0.93
CA CYS A 32 4.32 -10.40 0.63
C CYS A 32 3.32 -11.57 0.65
N GLN A 33 3.71 -12.75 0.16
CA GLN A 33 2.85 -13.94 0.21
C GLN A 33 2.63 -14.42 1.65
N GLN A 34 3.70 -14.46 2.45
CA GLN A 34 3.67 -14.85 3.86
C GLN A 34 2.90 -13.84 4.73
N HIS A 35 2.99 -12.55 4.43
CA HIS A 35 2.23 -11.48 5.09
C HIS A 35 0.72 -11.63 4.86
N ILE A 36 0.30 -11.94 3.64
CA ILE A 36 -1.12 -12.22 3.34
C ILE A 36 -1.59 -13.45 4.13
N GLU A 37 -0.79 -14.52 4.20
CA GLU A 37 -1.12 -15.69 5.02
C GLU A 37 -1.19 -15.38 6.52
N PHE A 38 -0.32 -14.51 7.02
CA PHE A 38 -0.35 -14.01 8.40
C PHE A 38 -1.64 -13.22 8.67
N LEU A 39 -2.00 -12.26 7.80
CA LEU A 39 -3.24 -11.48 7.92
C LEU A 39 -4.50 -12.38 7.85
N GLN A 40 -4.50 -13.40 6.97
CA GLN A 40 -5.60 -14.36 6.88
C GLN A 40 -5.73 -15.27 8.12
N LYS A 41 -4.63 -15.55 8.83
CA LYS A 41 -4.66 -16.27 10.12
C LYS A 41 -5.10 -15.35 11.26
N LYS A 42 -4.69 -14.08 11.23
CA LYS A 42 -5.00 -13.07 12.25
C LYS A 42 -6.46 -12.61 12.18
N TYR A 43 -7.01 -12.47 10.98
CA TYR A 43 -8.40 -12.06 10.73
C TYR A 43 -9.13 -13.09 9.85
N PRO A 44 -9.41 -14.32 10.36
CA PRO A 44 -9.98 -15.40 9.56
C PRO A 44 -11.41 -15.13 9.06
N SER A 45 -12.11 -14.18 9.68
CA SER A 45 -13.43 -13.69 9.30
C SER A 45 -13.41 -12.67 8.15
N ILE A 46 -12.23 -12.20 7.73
CA ILE A 46 -12.06 -11.22 6.66
C ILE A 46 -11.50 -11.93 5.42
N PRO A 47 -12.28 -12.02 4.32
CA PRO A 47 -11.78 -12.54 3.04
C PRO A 47 -10.53 -11.80 2.56
N GLY A 48 -9.61 -12.51 1.88
CA GLY A 48 -8.38 -11.91 1.37
C GLY A 48 -8.61 -10.71 0.44
N GLU A 49 -9.73 -10.71 -0.28
CA GLU A 49 -10.21 -9.61 -1.15
C GLU A 49 -10.67 -8.36 -0.39
N HIS A 50 -10.79 -8.46 0.94
CA HIS A 50 -11.19 -7.40 1.85
C HIS A 50 -10.09 -6.98 2.83
N LEU A 51 -8.84 -7.39 2.57
CA LEU A 51 -7.65 -6.86 3.23
C LEU A 51 -7.39 -5.42 2.74
N HIS A 52 -8.25 -4.50 3.17
CA HIS A 52 -8.28 -3.10 2.78
C HIS A 52 -7.55 -2.19 3.79
N HIS A 53 -7.51 -0.91 3.46
CA HIS A 53 -6.90 0.18 4.21
C HIS A 53 -7.09 0.16 5.75
N PRO A 54 -8.24 -0.20 6.36
CA PRO A 54 -8.37 -0.28 7.81
C PRO A 54 -7.36 -1.19 8.50
N ILE A 55 -6.98 -2.30 7.84
CA ILE A 55 -5.98 -3.28 8.31
C ILE A 55 -4.57 -2.77 7.99
N MET A 56 -4.38 -2.25 6.78
CA MET A 56 -3.05 -1.98 6.20
C MET A 56 -2.42 -0.68 6.71
N ARG A 57 -3.22 0.34 7.07
CA ARG A 57 -2.73 1.68 7.45
C ARG A 57 -1.96 1.74 8.77
N ASN A 58 -1.97 0.64 9.54
CA ASN A 58 -1.32 0.49 10.84
C ASN A 58 -0.38 -0.73 10.85
N ASP A 59 -0.07 -1.29 9.68
CA ASP A 59 0.78 -2.48 9.52
C ASP A 59 2.22 -2.04 9.13
N PRO A 60 3.27 -2.48 9.87
CA PRO A 60 4.64 -2.05 9.62
C PRO A 60 5.25 -2.70 8.36
N PHE A 61 4.92 -3.96 8.06
CA PHE A 61 5.38 -4.62 6.82
C PHE A 61 4.80 -3.92 5.60
N TRP A 62 3.54 -3.50 5.69
CA TRP A 62 2.87 -2.75 4.64
C TRP A 62 3.62 -1.46 4.29
N VAL A 63 4.01 -0.69 5.31
CA VAL A 63 4.78 0.52 5.10
C VAL A 63 6.21 0.19 4.63
N ARG A 64 6.84 -0.90 5.08
CA ARG A 64 8.12 -1.41 4.53
C ARG A 64 8.05 -1.73 3.03
N LEU A 65 6.94 -2.31 2.56
CA LEU A 65 6.73 -2.65 1.15
C LEU A 65 6.58 -1.38 0.29
N ILE A 66 5.67 -0.48 0.67
CA ILE A 66 5.40 0.75 -0.11
C ILE A 66 6.48 1.84 0.06
N THR A 67 7.44 1.67 0.97
CA THR A 67 8.63 2.53 1.09
C THR A 67 9.89 1.89 0.52
N ASP A 68 9.79 0.73 -0.15
CA ASP A 68 10.91 0.11 -0.83
C ASP A 68 11.51 1.09 -1.85
N GLN A 69 12.83 1.32 -1.74
CA GLN A 69 13.51 2.36 -2.52
C GLN A 69 13.39 2.12 -4.02
N ARG A 70 13.20 0.87 -4.45
CA ARG A 70 13.00 0.50 -5.85
C ARG A 70 11.70 1.08 -6.40
N LEU A 71 10.63 1.05 -5.62
CA LEU A 71 9.36 1.67 -6.00
C LEU A 71 9.48 3.19 -5.99
N LEU A 72 10.05 3.76 -4.92
CA LEU A 72 10.19 5.21 -4.77
C LEU A 72 11.14 5.84 -5.82
N ASP A 73 12.15 5.12 -6.29
CA ASP A 73 13.02 5.54 -7.40
C ASP A 73 12.27 5.59 -8.73
N LEU A 74 11.37 4.64 -8.99
CA LEU A 74 10.55 4.65 -10.19
C LEU A 74 9.49 5.75 -10.13
N VAL A 75 8.89 6.00 -8.96
CA VAL A 75 8.01 7.15 -8.73
C VAL A 75 8.75 8.47 -8.98
N ALA A 76 10.00 8.60 -8.52
CA ALA A 76 10.81 9.78 -8.81
C ALA A 76 11.19 9.89 -10.30
N LEU A 77 11.45 8.78 -10.99
CA LEU A 77 11.82 8.75 -12.41
C LEU A 77 10.64 9.13 -13.33
N PHE A 78 9.53 8.40 -13.23
CA PHE A 78 8.35 8.59 -14.09
C PHE A 78 7.46 9.75 -13.60
N GLY A 79 7.45 10.01 -12.30
CA GLY A 79 6.73 11.12 -11.71
C GLY A 79 7.43 12.46 -11.85
N ALA A 80 8.67 12.54 -12.35
CA ALA A 80 9.50 13.75 -12.36
C ALA A 80 8.81 15.07 -12.81
N PRO A 81 7.87 15.09 -13.79
CA PRO A 81 7.13 16.31 -14.15
C PRO A 81 6.16 16.82 -13.08
N PHE A 82 5.72 15.96 -12.16
CA PHE A 82 4.64 16.21 -11.18
C PHE A 82 5.10 16.06 -9.71
N ILE A 83 6.02 15.12 -9.46
CA ILE A 83 6.65 14.80 -8.20
C ILE A 83 8.16 14.94 -8.43
N LYS A 84 8.71 16.13 -8.20
CA LYS A 84 10.14 16.36 -8.46
C LYS A 84 10.97 15.52 -7.49
N PRO A 85 12.04 14.83 -7.94
CA PRO A 85 12.82 13.92 -7.10
C PRO A 85 13.32 14.52 -5.77
N ASN A 86 13.59 15.83 -5.75
CA ASN A 86 14.10 16.57 -4.60
C ASN A 86 13.02 17.20 -3.71
N GLU A 87 11.76 17.25 -4.16
CA GLU A 87 10.64 17.85 -3.39
C GLU A 87 9.96 16.83 -2.46
N GLY A 88 10.28 15.55 -2.60
CA GLY A 88 9.79 14.47 -1.75
C GLY A 88 8.62 13.70 -2.36
N ILE A 89 8.22 12.62 -1.69
CA ILE A 89 7.13 11.73 -2.08
C ILE A 89 6.27 11.47 -0.85
N ALA A 90 4.96 11.68 -0.97
CA ALA A 90 3.98 11.30 0.04
C ALA A 90 3.05 10.20 -0.50
N LEU A 91 2.60 9.32 0.37
CA LEU A 91 1.55 8.35 0.10
C LEU A 91 0.19 8.99 0.33
N PHE A 92 -0.66 8.99 -0.69
CA PHE A 92 -2.07 9.36 -0.56
C PHE A 92 -2.94 8.18 -0.10
N SER A 93 -2.85 7.04 -0.79
CA SER A 93 -3.58 5.82 -0.41
C SER A 93 -2.94 4.56 -0.98
N SER A 94 -3.20 3.40 -0.37
CA SER A 94 -2.75 2.10 -0.86
C SER A 94 -3.71 1.00 -0.43
N HIS A 95 -4.01 0.05 -1.33
CA HIS A 95 -5.00 -1.02 -1.12
C HIS A 95 -4.60 -2.30 -1.85
N HIS A 96 -4.86 -3.46 -1.23
CA HIS A 96 -4.76 -4.75 -1.91
C HIS A 96 -5.97 -5.04 -2.80
N PHE A 97 -5.72 -5.82 -3.84
CA PHE A 97 -6.73 -6.51 -4.65
C PHE A 97 -6.35 -7.99 -4.75
N CYS A 98 -6.77 -8.77 -3.76
CA CYS A 98 -6.60 -10.22 -3.78
C CYS A 98 -7.80 -10.87 -4.47
N LYS A 99 -7.61 -11.55 -5.60
CA LYS A 99 -8.64 -12.35 -6.27
C LYS A 99 -8.43 -13.84 -5.95
N PRO A 100 -9.33 -14.49 -5.18
CA PRO A 100 -9.30 -15.92 -4.98
C PRO A 100 -9.34 -16.70 -6.30
N PRO A 101 -8.80 -17.94 -6.36
CA PRO A 101 -8.95 -18.81 -7.53
C PRO A 101 -10.44 -19.01 -7.88
N LYS A 102 -10.79 -18.89 -9.16
CA LYS A 102 -12.11 -19.22 -9.74
C LYS A 102 -13.31 -18.39 -9.28
N THR A 103 -13.27 -17.74 -8.12
CA THR A 103 -14.36 -16.91 -7.57
C THR A 103 -14.03 -15.41 -7.52
N GLY A 104 -12.78 -15.02 -7.75
CA GLY A 104 -12.37 -13.62 -7.73
C GLY A 104 -13.08 -12.78 -8.80
N MET A 105 -13.90 -11.83 -8.35
CA MET A 105 -14.77 -11.01 -9.21
C MET A 105 -13.98 -10.24 -10.29
N PRO A 106 -14.56 -10.02 -11.48
CA PRO A 106 -13.99 -9.08 -12.45
C PRO A 106 -13.95 -7.69 -11.82
N VAL A 107 -12.84 -6.98 -12.06
CA VAL A 107 -12.74 -5.56 -11.73
C VAL A 107 -12.61 -4.87 -13.07
N LEU A 108 -13.56 -3.99 -13.38
CA LEU A 108 -13.52 -3.25 -14.65
C LEU A 108 -12.15 -2.56 -14.80
N TRP A 109 -11.74 -2.53 -16.06
CA TRP A 109 -10.39 -2.47 -16.60
C TRP A 109 -9.20 -1.97 -15.68
N HIS A 110 -8.30 -2.87 -15.19
CA HIS A 110 -6.91 -2.58 -14.67
C HIS A 110 -5.77 -3.59 -15.07
N GLN A 111 -4.57 -3.22 -15.53
CA GLN A 111 -3.49 -4.21 -15.91
C GLN A 111 -2.75 -4.85 -14.70
N ASP A 112 -1.93 -5.90 -14.94
CA ASP A 112 -1.13 -6.67 -13.95
C ASP A 112 0.41 -6.58 -14.20
N ASP A 113 1.23 -6.94 -13.19
CA ASP A 113 2.67 -6.60 -12.96
C ASP A 113 2.86 -5.18 -12.36
N VAL A 114 4.09 -4.69 -12.11
CA VAL A 114 4.30 -3.30 -11.64
C VAL A 114 3.98 -2.33 -12.78
N SER A 115 2.71 -1.95 -12.86
CA SER A 115 2.19 -0.90 -13.72
C SER A 115 2.28 0.44 -13.00
N ILE A 116 3.08 1.36 -13.54
CA ILE A 116 3.03 2.77 -13.16
C ILE A 116 2.16 3.47 -14.19
N HIS A 117 1.09 4.13 -13.74
CA HIS A 117 0.15 4.83 -14.59
C HIS A 117 -0.28 6.16 -13.98
N HIS A 118 -0.54 7.15 -14.84
CA HIS A 118 -1.20 8.38 -14.44
C HIS A 118 -2.62 8.06 -13.93
N PRO A 119 -3.12 8.67 -12.84
CA PRO A 119 -4.37 8.26 -12.17
C PRO A 119 -5.64 8.34 -13.04
N ASN A 120 -5.60 9.09 -14.15
CA ASN A 120 -6.72 9.23 -15.08
C ASN A 120 -6.73 8.18 -16.21
N ILE A 121 -5.83 7.18 -16.19
CA ILE A 121 -5.78 6.11 -17.19
C ILE A 121 -6.82 5.01 -16.90
N ILE A 122 -7.55 4.60 -17.95
CA ILE A 122 -8.43 3.42 -17.99
C ILE A 122 -7.57 2.20 -18.43
N HIS A 123 -7.50 1.05 -17.71
CA HIS A 123 -6.50 -0.02 -17.97
C HIS A 123 -7.05 -1.40 -18.50
N SER A 124 -6.89 -2.62 -17.90
CA SER A 124 -7.57 -3.90 -18.30
C SER A 124 -7.40 -5.15 -17.36
N SER A 125 -8.41 -5.61 -16.55
CA SER A 125 -8.30 -6.82 -15.66
C SER A 125 -9.47 -7.80 -15.75
N GLU A 126 -9.15 -9.03 -16.14
CA GLU A 126 -10.06 -10.17 -16.17
C GLU A 126 -10.37 -10.77 -14.78
N ALA A 127 -11.36 -11.69 -14.76
CA ALA A 127 -11.59 -12.59 -13.64
C ALA A 127 -10.42 -13.59 -13.49
N ASN A 128 -10.14 -14.04 -12.26
CA ASN A 128 -9.07 -15.00 -12.03
C ASN A 128 -9.53 -16.43 -12.31
N THR A 129 -9.33 -16.90 -13.54
CA THR A 129 -9.68 -18.26 -13.99
C THR A 129 -8.65 -19.34 -13.60
N SER A 130 -7.51 -18.95 -13.02
CA SER A 130 -6.43 -19.88 -12.67
C SER A 130 -6.67 -20.60 -11.33
N ASP A 131 -5.92 -21.69 -11.11
CA ASP A 131 -5.86 -22.40 -9.82
C ASP A 131 -5.04 -21.67 -8.73
N ARG A 132 -4.47 -20.48 -9.02
CA ARG A 132 -3.63 -19.71 -8.09
C ARG A 132 -4.30 -18.39 -7.71
N ARG A 133 -4.11 -17.94 -6.47
CA ARG A 133 -4.56 -16.61 -6.01
C ARG A 133 -3.76 -15.52 -6.74
N ARG A 134 -4.43 -14.53 -7.32
CA ARG A 134 -3.78 -13.31 -7.84
C ARG A 134 -3.87 -12.22 -6.78
N CYS A 135 -2.76 -11.60 -6.40
CA CYS A 135 -2.74 -10.47 -5.47
C CYS A 135 -2.10 -9.27 -6.17
N GLY A 136 -2.87 -8.19 -6.34
CA GLY A 136 -2.38 -6.90 -6.79
C GLY A 136 -2.30 -5.90 -5.63
N LEU A 137 -1.49 -4.87 -5.80
CA LEU A 137 -1.33 -3.76 -4.87
C LEU A 137 -1.36 -2.45 -5.68
N ALA A 138 -2.35 -1.60 -5.44
CA ALA A 138 -2.37 -0.25 -6.00
C ALA A 138 -1.84 0.75 -4.97
N ILE A 139 -0.72 1.41 -5.28
CA ILE A 139 -0.09 2.45 -4.45
C ILE A 139 -0.28 3.80 -5.15
N ARG A 140 -0.80 4.79 -4.43
CA ARG A 140 -1.00 6.15 -4.95
C ARG A 140 -0.10 7.12 -4.20
N TYR A 141 0.89 7.65 -4.90
CA TYR A 141 1.79 8.69 -4.40
C TYR A 141 1.35 10.05 -4.92
N ILE A 142 1.66 11.09 -4.14
CA ILE A 142 1.44 12.50 -4.47
C ILE A 142 2.70 13.31 -4.13
N ALA A 143 2.85 14.48 -4.75
CA ALA A 143 3.85 15.45 -4.34
C ALA A 143 3.46 16.05 -2.97
N PRO A 144 4.41 16.40 -2.08
CA PRO A 144 4.12 17.05 -0.80
C PRO A 144 3.45 18.43 -0.91
N THR A 145 3.42 19.01 -2.12
CA THR A 145 2.68 20.23 -2.50
C THR A 145 1.20 19.97 -2.79
N THR A 146 0.77 18.72 -2.89
CA THR A 146 -0.63 18.34 -3.16
C THR A 146 -1.39 18.21 -1.85
N GLU A 147 -2.41 19.05 -1.65
CA GLU A 147 -3.29 18.97 -0.48
C GLU A 147 -4.30 17.82 -0.60
N CYS A 148 -4.44 17.05 0.47
CA CYS A 148 -5.59 16.19 0.70
C CYS A 148 -6.70 16.96 1.42
N LEU A 149 -7.84 17.13 0.73
CA LEU A 149 -9.01 17.81 1.28
C LEU A 149 -9.75 16.94 2.33
N ASN A 150 -9.70 15.62 2.21
CA ASN A 150 -10.23 14.72 3.23
C ASN A 150 -9.23 14.58 4.39
N LYS A 151 -9.47 15.29 5.50
CA LYS A 151 -8.58 15.26 6.67
C LYS A 151 -8.60 13.94 7.45
N GLU A 152 -9.54 13.02 7.17
CA GLU A 152 -9.49 11.64 7.70
C GLU A 152 -8.53 10.72 6.92
N GLN A 153 -8.06 11.14 5.74
CA GLN A 153 -7.15 10.33 4.92
C GLN A 153 -5.76 10.31 5.57
N PRO A 154 -5.21 9.13 5.93
CA PRO A 154 -3.90 9.01 6.56
C PRO A 154 -2.78 9.17 5.52
N VAL A 155 -2.52 10.41 5.10
CA VAL A 155 -1.37 10.75 4.28
C VAL A 155 -0.09 10.44 5.09
N MET A 156 0.89 9.79 4.46
CA MET A 156 2.16 9.43 5.11
C MET A 156 3.33 9.90 4.25
N MET A 157 4.35 10.50 4.88
CA MET A 157 5.53 10.95 4.14
C MET A 157 6.41 9.75 3.81
N MET A 158 6.80 9.53 2.55
CA MET A 158 7.59 8.35 2.13
C MET A 158 9.07 8.71 1.95
N ARG A 159 9.38 9.81 1.26
CA ARG A 159 10.74 10.27 0.92
C ARG A 159 10.84 11.79 1.01
N GLY A 160 11.96 12.35 1.44
CA GLY A 160 12.14 13.81 1.55
C GLY A 160 11.52 14.42 2.81
N LYS A 161 11.06 15.67 2.72
CA LYS A 161 10.46 16.45 3.82
C LYS A 161 9.03 16.86 3.49
N SER A 162 8.15 16.88 4.49
CA SER A 162 6.81 17.43 4.40
C SER A 162 6.85 18.96 4.22
N ILE A 163 5.77 19.52 3.66
CA ILE A 163 5.54 20.97 3.60
C ILE A 163 4.51 21.34 4.66
N ALA A 164 4.88 22.24 5.57
CA ALA A 164 4.02 22.68 6.67
C ALA A 164 2.72 23.30 6.15
N GLY A 165 1.59 22.94 6.76
CA GLY A 165 0.26 23.47 6.44
C GLY A 165 -0.44 22.85 5.23
N ILE A 166 0.20 21.97 4.44
CA ILE A 166 -0.43 21.33 3.27
C ILE A 166 -1.22 20.07 3.65
N ASN A 167 -0.62 19.18 4.44
CA ASN A 167 -1.24 17.95 4.90
C ASN A 167 -0.89 17.70 6.37
N HIS A 168 -1.80 17.02 7.09
CA HIS A 168 -1.44 16.29 8.30
C HIS A 168 -0.85 14.94 7.86
N TYR A 169 0.37 14.66 8.31
CA TYR A 169 1.05 13.40 8.04
C TYR A 169 0.90 12.48 9.25
N ARG A 170 0.89 11.17 9.01
CA ARG A 170 0.93 10.15 10.07
C ARG A 170 2.29 9.50 10.21
N SER A 171 2.57 9.01 11.41
CA SER A 171 3.72 8.14 11.68
C SER A 171 3.67 6.87 10.83
N TRP A 172 4.84 6.36 10.51
CA TRP A 172 4.98 4.99 10.05
C TRP A 172 4.72 4.05 11.24
N PRO A 173 3.94 2.97 11.07
CA PRO A 173 3.60 2.07 12.16
C PRO A 173 4.81 1.46 12.85
N LYS A 174 4.76 1.34 14.16
CA LYS A 174 5.77 0.66 14.97
C LYS A 174 5.68 -0.86 14.75
N TYR A 175 6.81 -1.52 14.61
CA TYR A 175 6.90 -2.98 14.63
C TYR A 175 6.93 -3.49 16.08
N ARG A 176 6.02 -4.41 16.41
CA ARG A 176 5.90 -5.04 17.73
C ARG A 176 6.18 -6.55 17.59
N PRO A 177 7.33 -7.03 18.09
CA PRO A 177 7.67 -8.45 18.09
C PRO A 177 6.53 -9.30 18.67
N GLY A 178 6.14 -10.34 17.94
CA GLY A 178 5.08 -11.28 18.33
C GLY A 178 3.64 -10.83 18.03
N TYR A 179 3.39 -9.56 17.68
CA TYR A 179 2.05 -9.07 17.27
C TYR A 179 1.98 -8.72 15.79
N ASP A 180 3.03 -8.12 15.24
CA ASP A 180 3.14 -7.79 13.82
C ASP A 180 3.87 -8.92 13.06
N PHE A 181 3.68 -8.98 11.74
CA PHE A 181 4.39 -9.94 10.89
C PHE A 181 5.91 -9.68 10.93
N PRO A 182 6.77 -10.69 11.15
CA PRO A 182 8.22 -10.52 11.08
C PRO A 182 8.69 -10.45 9.62
N PHE A 183 9.57 -9.50 9.32
CA PHE A 183 10.09 -9.23 7.98
C PHE A 183 11.56 -8.81 8.00
N GLU A 184 12.20 -8.74 6.84
CA GLU A 184 13.59 -8.31 6.65
C GLU A 184 13.85 -6.92 7.27
N ASP A 185 14.84 -6.83 8.16
CA ASP A 185 15.16 -5.66 8.96
C ASP A 185 14.02 -5.14 9.86
N CYS A 186 13.12 -6.02 10.34
CA CYS A 186 12.04 -5.63 11.27
C CYS A 186 12.59 -5.14 12.63
N GLU A 187 13.70 -5.69 13.11
CA GLU A 187 14.33 -5.27 14.37
C GLU A 187 14.82 -3.81 14.30
N GLN A 188 15.35 -3.38 13.15
CA GLN A 188 15.78 -2.00 12.89
C GLN A 188 14.64 -1.11 12.37
N TRP A 189 13.42 -1.64 12.16
CA TRP A 189 12.30 -0.89 11.60
C TRP A 189 11.94 0.32 12.46
N ASN A 190 11.93 0.15 13.78
CA ASN A 190 11.56 1.22 14.71
C ASN A 190 12.56 2.37 14.79
N GLU A 191 13.80 2.16 14.35
CA GLU A 191 14.86 3.19 14.28
C GLU A 191 14.75 4.05 13.01
N LYS A 192 14.31 3.44 11.90
CA LYS A 192 14.21 4.10 10.57
C LYS A 192 12.84 4.69 10.25
N ARG A 193 11.81 4.38 11.05
CA ARG A 193 10.43 4.81 10.80
C ARG A 193 10.28 6.33 11.00
N ARG A 194 9.37 6.95 10.25
CA ARG A 194 8.99 8.36 10.45
C ARG A 194 7.98 8.47 11.58
N ILE A 195 8.13 9.50 12.40
CA ILE A 195 7.32 9.74 13.59
C ILE A 195 6.70 11.13 13.47
N GLU A 196 5.38 11.19 13.63
CA GLU A 196 4.58 12.41 13.71
C GLU A 196 3.96 12.44 15.12
N PRO A 197 4.32 13.39 16.01
CA PRO A 197 3.96 13.33 17.43
C PRO A 197 2.46 13.24 17.76
N GLU A 198 1.60 13.66 16.82
CA GLU A 198 0.15 13.69 16.98
C GLU A 198 -0.47 12.28 17.09
N ASP A 199 0.11 11.26 16.43
CA ASP A 199 -0.45 9.90 16.40
C ASP A 199 0.45 8.81 17.00
N GLU A 200 1.62 9.18 17.52
CA GLU A 200 2.58 8.24 18.14
C GLU A 200 1.97 7.45 19.32
N SER A 201 1.13 8.08 20.13
CA SER A 201 0.47 7.44 21.29
C SER A 201 -0.41 6.24 20.92
N TYR A 202 -0.90 6.16 19.67
CA TYR A 202 -1.62 4.99 19.17
C TYR A 202 -0.71 3.76 19.04
N PHE A 203 0.58 3.95 18.78
CA PHE A 203 1.56 2.89 18.55
C PHE A 203 2.25 2.39 19.84
N ASP A 204 2.00 3.04 20.97
CA ASP A 204 2.38 2.57 22.32
C ASP A 204 1.31 1.66 22.96
N ARG A 205 0.17 1.44 22.29
CA ARG A 205 -0.86 0.48 22.70
C ARG A 205 -0.32 -0.95 22.80
N THR A 206 -0.68 -1.62 23.89
CA THR A 206 -0.35 -3.02 24.19
C THR A 206 -1.58 -3.91 24.36
N ASP A 207 -2.79 -3.34 24.23
CA ASP A 207 -4.09 -4.00 24.30
C ASP A 207 -4.46 -4.68 22.98
N TYR A 208 -3.57 -5.57 22.52
CA TYR A 208 -3.57 -6.18 21.19
C TYR A 208 -4.90 -6.83 20.76
N ASP A 209 -5.58 -7.56 21.64
CA ASP A 209 -6.88 -8.18 21.32
C ASP A 209 -7.96 -7.13 21.04
N GLN A 210 -7.95 -6.02 21.78
CA GLN A 210 -8.86 -4.89 21.57
C GLN A 210 -8.50 -4.13 20.30
N MET A 211 -7.21 -3.96 19.99
CA MET A 211 -6.75 -3.37 18.73
C MET A 211 -7.23 -4.17 17.52
N ASP A 212 -7.12 -5.49 17.56
CA ASP A 212 -7.52 -6.39 16.48
C ASP A 212 -9.04 -6.39 16.28
N GLN A 213 -9.82 -6.41 17.37
CA GLN A 213 -11.28 -6.25 17.30
C GLN A 213 -11.68 -4.90 16.67
N GLU A 214 -11.07 -3.80 17.10
CA GLU A 214 -11.29 -2.47 16.51
C GLU A 214 -10.94 -2.40 15.02
N ILE A 215 -9.86 -3.06 14.60
CA ILE A 215 -9.44 -3.12 13.19
C ILE A 215 -10.46 -3.92 12.37
N GLN A 216 -10.91 -5.06 12.89
CA GLN A 216 -11.90 -5.93 12.27
C GLN A 216 -13.26 -5.24 12.12
N ASP A 217 -13.73 -4.53 13.15
CA ASP A 217 -14.98 -3.76 13.08
C ASP A 217 -14.90 -2.62 12.05
N LYS A 218 -13.77 -1.91 12.00
CA LYS A 218 -13.50 -0.86 10.99
C LYS A 218 -13.43 -1.45 9.57
N ALA A 219 -12.89 -2.66 9.41
CA ALA A 219 -12.87 -3.37 8.13
C ALA A 219 -14.29 -3.76 7.69
N PHE A 220 -15.11 -4.37 8.56
CA PHE A 220 -16.51 -4.70 8.24
C PHE A 220 -17.36 -3.47 7.92
N ALA A 221 -17.23 -2.38 8.69
CA ALA A 221 -17.91 -1.13 8.39
C ALA A 221 -17.51 -0.54 7.02
N PHE A 222 -16.25 -0.71 6.61
CA PHE A 222 -15.77 -0.29 5.29
C PHE A 222 -16.32 -1.18 4.16
N ILE A 223 -16.29 -2.51 4.32
CA ILE A 223 -16.86 -3.49 3.36
C ILE A 223 -18.35 -3.22 3.14
N ALA A 224 -19.11 -2.98 4.21
CA ALA A 224 -20.53 -2.65 4.12
C ALA A 224 -20.78 -1.33 3.36
N LYS A 225 -19.96 -0.30 3.56
CA LYS A 225 -20.02 0.96 2.78
C LYS A 225 -19.72 0.78 1.30
N LEU A 226 -18.93 -0.24 0.92
CA LEU A 226 -18.67 -0.59 -0.49
C LEU A 226 -19.80 -1.42 -1.13
N GLY A 227 -20.89 -1.72 -0.41
CA GLY A 227 -21.97 -2.57 -0.91
C GLY A 227 -21.68 -4.08 -0.83
N GLY A 228 -20.56 -4.47 -0.22
CA GLY A 228 -20.26 -5.86 0.08
C GLY A 228 -21.18 -6.38 1.18
N LYS A 229 -21.77 -7.57 0.98
CA LYS A 229 -22.44 -8.28 2.07
C LYS A 229 -21.39 -8.71 3.07
N ALA A 230 -21.46 -8.24 4.31
CA ALA A 230 -20.70 -8.84 5.39
C ALA A 230 -21.00 -10.35 5.46
N PRO A 231 -19.99 -11.21 5.72
CA PRO A 231 -20.26 -12.63 5.94
C PRO A 231 -21.24 -12.80 7.11
N PRO A 232 -22.13 -13.80 7.07
CA PRO A 232 -23.04 -14.06 8.18
C PRO A 232 -22.23 -14.35 9.46
N LYS A 233 -22.77 -13.89 10.60
CA LYS A 233 -22.23 -14.12 11.94
C LYS A 233 -22.24 -15.61 12.31
#